data_AF-A0A1Q4HKC4-F1
#
_entry.id   AF-A0A1Q4HKC4-F1
#
_cell.length_a   1.000
_cell.length_b   1.000
_cell.length_c   1.000
_cell.angle_alpha   90.00
_cell.angle_beta   90.00
_cell.angle_gamma   90.00
#
_symmetry.space_group_name_H-M   'P 1'
#
loop_
_entity.id
_entity.type
_entity.pdbx_description
1 polymer ?
#
loop_
_entity_poly.entity_id
_entity_poly.type
_entity_poly.pdbx_seq_one_letter_code
_entity_poly.pdbx_strand_id
1 'polypeptide(L)'
;MRRSLTDRRAAQRSDQRRAAILAAFDEALRATSFEAVNIAEVAARAGVSRSAFYFYFENKAAAVAGLLETMYDDVFAAGDIVTSTAGSPRSRIRSMLDALMDTGAAHRYLVAAMLDARAASSAVREIWDNAREAFVPPIAAMIDTERAAGRAPDGPAAAVLAGVLLELNDRLLERLILGGPRTRDDLVAGAETIWLHTIYGTVIGDQTS
;
A
#
# COMPACT_ATOMS: atom_id res chain seq x y z
N MET A 1 -19.25 13.81 28.72
CA MET A 1 -20.30 12.86 28.29
C MET A 1 -19.77 11.43 28.42
N ARG A 2 -20.35 10.60 29.30
CA ARG A 2 -19.93 9.18 29.47
C ARG A 2 -20.66 8.31 28.43
N ARG A 3 -19.93 7.66 27.51
CA ARG A 3 -20.47 6.62 26.60
C ARG A 3 -21.03 5.45 27.41
N SER A 4 -22.29 5.07 27.14
CA SER A 4 -23.00 3.97 27.82
C SER A 4 -22.33 2.61 27.59
N LEU A 5 -22.39 1.70 28.57
CA LEU A 5 -21.84 0.34 28.46
C LEU A 5 -22.56 -0.50 27.38
N THR A 6 -23.83 -0.23 27.12
CA THR A 6 -24.62 -0.92 26.10
C THR A 6 -24.17 -0.53 24.69
N ASP A 7 -23.82 0.75 24.50
CA ASP A 7 -23.34 1.30 23.23
C ASP A 7 -21.95 0.73 22.88
N ARG A 8 -21.08 0.58 23.89
CA ARG A 8 -19.77 -0.09 23.73
C ARG A 8 -19.90 -1.56 23.34
N ARG A 9 -20.85 -2.30 23.93
CA ARG A 9 -21.09 -3.72 23.56
C ARG A 9 -21.65 -3.87 22.16
N ALA A 10 -22.50 -2.94 21.71
CA ALA A 10 -23.04 -2.94 20.36
C ALA A 10 -21.94 -2.64 19.32
N ALA A 11 -21.10 -1.63 19.57
CA ALA A 11 -19.94 -1.32 18.74
C ALA A 11 -18.98 -2.51 18.63
N GLN A 12 -18.60 -3.11 19.77
CA GLN A 12 -17.70 -4.27 19.80
C GLN A 12 -18.25 -5.47 19.00
N ARG A 13 -19.56 -5.75 19.08
CA ARG A 13 -20.19 -6.80 18.27
C ARG A 13 -20.19 -6.47 16.78
N SER A 14 -20.35 -5.19 16.43
CA SER A 14 -20.29 -4.73 15.06
C SER A 14 -18.90 -4.91 14.48
N ASP A 15 -17.87 -4.54 15.23
CA ASP A 15 -16.46 -4.69 14.83
C ASP A 15 -16.08 -6.17 14.67
N GLN A 16 -16.53 -7.02 15.58
CA GLN A 16 -16.34 -8.47 15.48
C GLN A 16 -16.98 -9.05 14.21
N ARG A 17 -18.17 -8.58 13.83
CA ARG A 17 -18.83 -9.01 12.58
C ARG A 17 -18.09 -8.52 11.35
N ARG A 18 -17.65 -7.25 11.33
CA ARG A 18 -16.83 -6.72 10.24
C ARG A 18 -15.55 -7.56 10.07
N ALA A 19 -14.86 -7.84 11.17
CA ALA A 19 -13.66 -8.67 11.17
C ALA A 19 -13.92 -10.11 10.68
N ALA A 20 -15.02 -10.74 11.11
CA ALA A 20 -15.39 -12.07 10.65
C ALA A 20 -15.70 -12.11 9.14
N ILE A 21 -16.36 -11.07 8.62
CA ILE A 21 -16.61 -10.94 7.18
C ILE A 21 -15.29 -10.81 6.42
N LEU A 22 -14.39 -9.93 6.86
CA LEU A 22 -13.08 -9.75 6.24
C LEU A 22 -12.26 -11.05 6.28
N ALA A 23 -12.20 -11.75 7.41
CA ALA A 23 -11.51 -13.03 7.51
C ALA A 23 -12.05 -14.08 6.53
N ALA A 24 -13.38 -14.25 6.45
CA ALA A 24 -14.00 -15.17 5.51
C ALA A 24 -13.78 -14.76 4.04
N PHE A 25 -13.67 -13.46 3.78
CA PHE A 25 -13.39 -12.91 2.46
C PHE A 25 -11.93 -13.11 2.05
N ASP A 26 -10.98 -12.94 2.98
CA ASP A 26 -9.55 -13.23 2.80
C ASP A 26 -9.33 -14.71 2.44
N GLU A 27 -9.95 -15.62 3.19
CA GLU A 27 -9.92 -17.05 2.90
C GLU A 27 -10.46 -17.37 1.49
N ALA A 28 -11.53 -16.69 1.08
CA ALA A 28 -12.09 -16.87 -0.26
C ALA A 28 -11.13 -16.38 -1.35
N LEU A 29 -10.47 -15.23 -1.16
CA LEU A 29 -9.48 -14.69 -2.11
C LEU A 29 -8.20 -15.53 -2.20
N ARG A 30 -7.84 -16.26 -1.13
CA ARG A 30 -6.74 -17.24 -1.19
C ARG A 30 -7.08 -18.45 -2.05
N ALA A 31 -8.36 -18.80 -2.13
CA ALA A 31 -8.84 -19.98 -2.85
C ALA A 31 -9.21 -19.70 -4.32
N THR A 32 -9.60 -18.47 -4.65
CA THR A 32 -10.10 -18.12 -5.99
C THR A 32 -9.87 -16.65 -6.34
N SER A 33 -10.10 -16.26 -7.59
CA SER A 33 -9.89 -14.89 -8.06
C SER A 33 -10.92 -13.90 -7.49
N PHE A 34 -10.59 -12.61 -7.54
CA PHE A 34 -11.52 -11.55 -7.15
C PHE A 34 -12.81 -11.57 -7.95
N GLU A 35 -12.85 -12.05 -9.18
CA GLU A 35 -14.13 -12.16 -9.89
C GLU A 35 -14.97 -13.31 -9.35
N ALA A 36 -14.33 -14.46 -9.09
CA ALA A 36 -15.01 -15.71 -8.75
C ALA A 36 -15.49 -15.82 -7.29
N VAL A 37 -15.01 -15.00 -6.35
CA VAL A 37 -15.49 -15.06 -4.95
C VAL A 37 -17.03 -14.85 -4.83
N ASN A 38 -17.72 -15.78 -4.17
CA ASN A 38 -19.16 -15.73 -3.96
C ASN A 38 -19.52 -15.07 -2.61
N ILE A 39 -20.19 -13.92 -2.65
CA ILE A 39 -20.59 -13.17 -1.44
C ILE A 39 -21.54 -13.95 -0.53
N ALA A 40 -22.40 -14.81 -1.09
CA ALA A 40 -23.31 -15.62 -0.28
C ALA A 40 -22.55 -16.64 0.59
N GLU A 41 -21.52 -17.28 0.02
CA GLU A 41 -20.66 -18.23 0.73
C GLU A 41 -19.79 -17.53 1.77
N VAL A 42 -19.25 -16.35 1.44
CA VAL A 42 -18.48 -15.53 2.38
C VAL A 42 -19.34 -15.15 3.57
N ALA A 43 -20.56 -14.64 3.34
CA ALA A 43 -21.48 -14.26 4.41
C ALA A 43 -21.85 -15.46 5.28
N ALA A 44 -22.16 -16.61 4.67
CA ALA A 44 -22.45 -17.85 5.40
C ALA A 44 -21.28 -18.30 6.28
N ARG A 45 -20.05 -18.25 5.75
CA ARG A 45 -18.82 -18.59 6.51
C ARG A 45 -18.56 -17.63 7.66
N ALA A 46 -18.83 -16.34 7.46
CA ALA A 46 -18.73 -15.32 8.51
C ALA A 46 -19.87 -15.37 9.54
N GLY A 47 -20.85 -16.28 9.38
CA GLY A 47 -21.99 -16.41 10.28
C GLY A 47 -22.98 -15.23 10.19
N VAL A 48 -23.03 -14.54 9.05
CA VAL A 48 -23.90 -13.39 8.81
C VAL A 48 -24.80 -13.61 7.58
N SER A 49 -25.85 -12.80 7.44
CA SER A 49 -26.66 -12.83 6.22
C SER A 49 -25.96 -12.09 5.09
N ARG A 50 -26.36 -12.37 3.84
CA ARG A 50 -25.88 -11.61 2.67
C ARG A 50 -26.22 -10.13 2.77
N SER A 51 -27.39 -9.78 3.30
CA SER A 51 -27.76 -8.38 3.55
C SER A 51 -26.87 -7.72 4.60
N ALA A 52 -26.45 -8.48 5.63
CA ALA A 52 -25.50 -7.98 6.62
C ALA A 52 -24.11 -7.74 6.00
N PHE A 53 -23.65 -8.56 5.05
CA PHE A 53 -22.44 -8.23 4.28
C PHE A 53 -22.56 -6.85 3.62
N TYR A 54 -23.64 -6.60 2.89
CA TYR A 54 -23.84 -5.33 2.19
C TYR A 54 -24.10 -4.13 3.11
N PHE A 55 -24.48 -4.38 4.37
CA PHE A 55 -24.52 -3.34 5.39
C PHE A 55 -23.10 -2.85 5.78
N TYR A 56 -22.11 -3.75 5.80
CA TYR A 56 -20.72 -3.39 6.12
C TYR A 56 -19.91 -2.94 4.90
N PHE A 57 -20.18 -3.54 3.74
CA PHE A 57 -19.44 -3.29 2.50
C PHE A 57 -20.42 -3.10 1.35
N GLU A 58 -20.49 -1.89 0.80
CA GLU A 58 -21.40 -1.56 -0.30
C GLU A 58 -21.29 -2.54 -1.48
N ASN A 59 -20.07 -3.03 -1.74
CA ASN A 59 -19.80 -4.05 -2.73
C ASN A 59 -18.57 -4.88 -2.35
N LYS A 60 -18.29 -5.89 -3.18
CA LYS A 60 -17.14 -6.79 -3.04
C LYS A 60 -15.79 -6.06 -3.09
N ALA A 61 -15.71 -4.99 -3.88
CA ALA A 61 -14.50 -4.21 -4.04
C ALA A 61 -14.20 -3.41 -2.75
N ALA A 62 -15.23 -2.89 -2.06
CA ALA A 62 -15.09 -2.26 -0.75
C ALA A 62 -14.58 -3.24 0.34
N ALA A 63 -14.92 -4.52 0.24
CA ALA A 63 -14.37 -5.54 1.14
C ALA A 63 -12.87 -5.82 0.88
N VAL A 64 -12.41 -5.75 -0.37
CA VAL A 64 -10.97 -5.80 -0.69
C VAL A 64 -10.25 -4.60 -0.08
N ALA A 65 -10.81 -3.40 -0.22
CA ALA A 65 -10.25 -2.19 0.39
C ALA A 65 -10.11 -2.33 1.92
N GLY A 66 -11.11 -2.91 2.59
CA GLY A 66 -11.05 -3.20 4.02
C GLY A 66 -10.00 -4.26 4.40
N LEU A 67 -9.64 -5.18 3.52
CA LEU A 67 -8.52 -6.12 3.75
C LEU A 67 -7.17 -5.45 3.56
N LEU A 68 -7.06 -4.53 2.60
CA LEU A 68 -5.83 -3.78 2.37
C LEU A 68 -5.46 -2.89 3.56
N GLU A 69 -6.43 -2.46 4.38
CA GLU A 69 -6.18 -1.77 5.66
C GLU A 69 -5.17 -2.54 6.52
N THR A 70 -5.28 -3.87 6.60
CA THR A 70 -4.36 -4.70 7.38
C THR A 70 -2.98 -4.84 6.71
N MET A 71 -2.93 -4.83 5.39
CA MET A 71 -1.67 -4.86 4.64
C MET A 71 -0.93 -3.51 4.73
N TYR A 72 -1.65 -2.39 4.89
CA TYR A 72 -1.02 -1.08 5.00
C TYR A 72 -0.11 -0.99 6.21
N ASP A 73 -0.46 -1.60 7.36
CA ASP A 73 0.42 -1.61 8.54
C ASP A 73 1.81 -2.22 8.22
N ASP A 74 1.83 -3.30 7.44
CA ASP A 74 3.08 -3.95 7.00
C ASP A 74 3.84 -3.10 5.97
N VAL A 75 3.13 -2.34 5.12
CA VAL A 75 3.75 -1.40 4.16
C VAL A 75 4.26 -0.13 4.86
N PHE A 76 3.57 0.36 5.90
CA PHE A 76 4.02 1.46 6.76
C PHE A 76 5.34 1.13 7.46
N ALA A 77 5.51 -0.12 7.93
CA ALA A 77 6.79 -0.56 8.45
C ALA A 77 7.94 -0.46 7.43
N ALA A 78 7.69 -0.67 6.13
CA ALA A 78 8.68 -0.45 5.08
C ALA A 78 9.00 1.05 4.87
N GLY A 79 8.01 1.92 5.05
CA GLY A 79 8.19 3.38 5.07
C GLY A 79 9.07 3.87 6.23
N ASP A 80 8.96 3.24 7.40
CA ASP A 80 9.83 3.54 8.55
C ASP A 80 11.30 3.20 8.28
N ILE A 81 11.56 2.16 7.48
CA ILE A 81 12.93 1.78 7.09
C ILE A 81 13.59 2.88 6.26
N VAL A 82 12.90 3.43 5.25
CA VAL A 82 13.48 4.45 4.39
C VAL A 82 13.63 5.79 5.11
N THR A 83 12.72 6.13 6.02
CA THR A 83 12.78 7.37 6.81
C THR A 83 13.70 7.29 8.03
N SER A 84 14.20 6.09 8.38
CA SER A 84 15.16 5.88 9.45
C SER A 84 16.47 6.66 9.25
N THR A 85 17.14 6.99 10.36
CA THR A 85 18.49 7.60 10.35
C THR A 85 19.61 6.56 10.41
N ALA A 86 19.29 5.29 10.56
CA ALA A 86 20.28 4.21 10.67
C ALA A 86 20.74 3.72 9.28
N GLY A 87 22.05 3.68 9.07
CA GLY A 87 22.67 3.18 7.85
C GLY A 87 22.78 4.20 6.72
N SER A 88 23.37 3.78 5.60
CA SER A 88 23.52 4.63 4.41
C SER A 88 22.18 4.85 3.69
N PRO A 89 21.99 5.97 2.95
CA PRO A 89 20.82 6.15 2.08
C PRO A 89 20.55 4.96 1.15
N ARG A 90 21.62 4.42 0.56
CA ARG A 90 21.55 3.25 -0.32
C ARG A 90 21.00 2.03 0.38
N SER A 91 21.53 1.68 1.56
CA SER A 91 21.03 0.54 2.32
C SER A 91 19.58 0.72 2.78
N ARG A 92 19.18 1.93 3.17
CA ARG A 92 17.79 2.23 3.57
C ARG A 92 16.81 2.04 2.40
N ILE A 93 17.13 2.62 1.23
CA ILE A 93 16.31 2.49 0.02
C ILE A 93 16.24 1.03 -0.43
N ARG A 94 17.37 0.31 -0.44
CA ARG A 94 17.41 -1.11 -0.81
C ARG A 94 16.52 -1.94 0.12
N SER A 95 16.66 -1.79 1.44
CA SER A 95 15.87 -2.53 2.41
C SER A 95 14.38 -2.22 2.32
N MET A 96 13.99 -0.97 2.06
CA MET A 96 12.59 -0.60 1.82
C MET A 96 12.03 -1.27 0.57
N LEU A 97 12.78 -1.29 -0.54
CA LEU A 97 12.34 -1.93 -1.77
C LEU A 97 12.25 -3.45 -1.60
N ASP A 98 13.20 -4.08 -0.92
CA ASP A 98 13.15 -5.52 -0.63
C ASP A 98 11.93 -5.85 0.25
N ALA A 99 11.67 -5.06 1.31
CA ALA A 99 10.50 -5.22 2.16
C ALA A 99 9.18 -5.05 1.40
N LEU A 100 9.08 -4.04 0.52
CA LEU A 100 7.91 -3.84 -0.34
C LEU A 100 7.65 -5.07 -1.22
N MET A 101 8.70 -5.62 -1.83
CA MET A 101 8.59 -6.80 -2.70
C MET A 101 8.26 -8.07 -1.91
N ASP A 102 8.78 -8.22 -0.68
CA ASP A 102 8.45 -9.34 0.20
C ASP A 102 7.00 -9.28 0.68
N THR A 103 6.52 -8.12 1.11
CA THR A 103 5.11 -7.91 1.47
C THR A 103 4.20 -8.18 0.28
N GLY A 104 4.55 -7.67 -0.90
CA GLY A 104 3.82 -7.95 -2.14
C GLY A 104 3.74 -9.44 -2.48
N ALA A 105 4.84 -10.17 -2.29
CA ALA A 105 4.88 -11.61 -2.52
C ALA A 105 4.07 -12.39 -1.48
N ALA A 106 4.17 -12.03 -0.19
CA ALA A 106 3.44 -12.66 0.90
C ALA A 106 1.92 -12.48 0.77
N HIS A 107 1.49 -11.32 0.26
CA HIS A 107 0.09 -10.97 0.04
C HIS A 107 -0.32 -11.02 -1.43
N ARG A 108 0.33 -11.85 -2.25
CA ARG A 108 0.14 -11.88 -3.71
C ARG A 108 -1.33 -11.92 -4.16
N TYR A 109 -2.13 -12.77 -3.52
CA TYR A 109 -3.55 -12.94 -3.84
C TYR A 109 -4.36 -11.67 -3.55
N LEU A 110 -4.02 -10.95 -2.47
CA LEU A 110 -4.70 -9.72 -2.06
C LEU A 110 -4.31 -8.56 -2.98
N VAL A 111 -3.02 -8.44 -3.33
CA VAL A 111 -2.57 -7.44 -4.30
C VAL A 111 -3.18 -7.70 -5.68
N ALA A 112 -3.25 -8.95 -6.14
CA ALA A 112 -3.95 -9.29 -7.37
C ALA A 112 -5.44 -8.89 -7.33
N ALA A 113 -6.13 -9.24 -6.25
CA ALA A 113 -7.54 -8.89 -6.05
C ALA A 113 -7.76 -7.37 -6.03
N MET A 114 -6.83 -6.63 -5.45
CA MET A 114 -6.82 -5.17 -5.48
C MET A 114 -6.67 -4.63 -6.91
N LEU A 115 -5.77 -5.19 -7.72
CA LEU A 115 -5.53 -4.73 -9.08
C LEU A 115 -6.79 -4.90 -9.95
N ASP A 116 -7.51 -6.00 -9.74
CA ASP A 116 -8.80 -6.25 -10.38
C ASP A 116 -9.89 -5.30 -9.85
N ALA A 117 -9.97 -5.14 -8.52
CA ALA A 117 -10.97 -4.30 -7.87
C ALA A 117 -10.85 -2.83 -8.24
N ARG A 118 -9.62 -2.30 -8.34
CA ARG A 118 -9.36 -0.92 -8.77
C ARG A 118 -9.70 -0.73 -10.26
N ALA A 119 -9.54 -1.75 -11.11
CA ALA A 119 -9.97 -1.65 -12.50
C ALA A 119 -11.51 -1.54 -12.58
N ALA A 120 -12.22 -2.29 -11.75
CA ALA A 120 -13.68 -2.37 -11.75
C ALA A 120 -14.41 -1.21 -11.02
N SER A 121 -13.78 -0.54 -10.04
CA SER A 121 -14.46 0.42 -9.16
C SER A 121 -13.64 1.71 -8.94
N SER A 122 -14.24 2.88 -9.25
CA SER A 122 -13.62 4.18 -8.95
C SER A 122 -13.44 4.42 -7.47
N ALA A 123 -14.40 4.00 -6.63
CA ALA A 123 -14.29 4.14 -5.18
C ALA A 123 -13.08 3.37 -4.62
N VAL A 124 -12.79 2.17 -5.15
CA VAL A 124 -11.59 1.42 -4.75
C VAL A 124 -10.30 2.05 -5.27
N ARG A 125 -10.31 2.60 -6.50
CA ARG A 125 -9.18 3.42 -6.98
C ARG A 125 -8.90 4.58 -6.04
N GLU A 126 -9.92 5.34 -5.68
CA GLU A 126 -9.78 6.48 -4.77
C GLU A 126 -9.26 6.06 -3.39
N ILE A 127 -9.74 4.95 -2.82
CA ILE A 127 -9.21 4.45 -1.54
C ILE A 127 -7.72 4.10 -1.65
N TRP A 128 -7.32 3.44 -2.74
CA TRP A 128 -5.93 3.09 -2.98
C TRP A 128 -5.04 4.33 -3.19
N ASP A 129 -5.50 5.27 -4.01
CA ASP A 129 -4.78 6.50 -4.31
C ASP A 129 -4.63 7.36 -3.05
N ASN A 130 -5.68 7.46 -2.22
CA ASN A 130 -5.62 8.15 -0.93
C ASN A 130 -4.66 7.47 0.05
N ALA A 131 -4.63 6.14 0.08
CA ALA A 131 -3.70 5.42 0.94
C ALA A 131 -2.25 5.60 0.50
N ARG A 132 -1.97 5.59 -0.81
CA ARG A 132 -0.66 5.98 -1.35
C ARG A 132 -0.30 7.41 -0.94
N GLU A 133 -1.23 8.33 -1.10
CA GLU A 133 -0.99 9.75 -0.82
C GLU A 133 -0.61 9.97 0.65
N ALA A 134 -1.08 9.12 1.56
CA ALA A 134 -0.68 9.15 2.98
C ALA A 134 0.82 8.86 3.21
N PHE A 135 1.51 8.21 2.26
CA PHE A 135 2.96 7.98 2.31
C PHE A 135 3.78 9.17 1.77
N VAL A 136 3.16 10.11 1.06
CA VAL A 136 3.89 11.25 0.48
C VAL A 136 4.54 12.12 1.56
N PRO A 137 3.84 12.57 2.62
CA PRO A 137 4.43 13.42 3.65
C PRO A 137 5.69 12.86 4.34
N PRO A 138 5.73 11.60 4.83
CA PRO A 138 6.94 11.09 5.49
C PRO A 138 8.15 10.99 4.54
N ILE A 139 7.94 10.59 3.28
CA ILE A 139 9.02 10.54 2.28
C ILE A 139 9.49 11.94 1.91
N ALA A 140 8.56 12.89 1.75
CA ALA A 140 8.89 14.29 1.50
C ALA A 140 9.75 14.89 2.63
N ALA A 141 9.35 14.65 3.90
CA ALA A 141 10.09 15.12 5.06
C ALA A 141 11.51 14.52 5.13
N MET A 142 11.68 13.26 4.73
CA MET A 142 13.01 12.65 4.61
C MET A 142 13.85 13.34 3.54
N ILE A 143 13.30 13.61 2.35
CA ILE A 143 14.01 14.33 1.27
C ILE A 143 14.43 15.73 1.75
N ASP A 144 13.51 16.47 2.38
CA ASP A 144 13.82 17.81 2.91
C ASP A 144 14.91 17.76 4.00
N THR A 145 14.94 16.71 4.82
CA THR A 145 16.00 16.49 5.82
C THR A 145 17.36 16.24 5.17
N GLU A 146 17.42 15.44 4.10
CA GLU A 146 18.65 15.19 3.34
C GLU A 146 19.16 16.46 2.66
N ARG A 147 18.25 17.30 2.13
CA ARG A 147 18.57 18.62 1.55
C ARG A 147 19.10 19.61 2.59
N ALA A 148 18.39 19.76 3.71
CA ALA A 148 18.80 20.65 4.80
C ALA A 148 20.18 20.29 5.38
N ALA A 149 20.55 19.01 5.33
CA ALA A 149 21.86 18.53 5.76
C ALA A 149 22.95 18.62 4.66
N GLY A 150 22.64 19.17 3.49
CA GLY A 150 23.55 19.30 2.35
C GLY A 150 23.95 17.97 1.70
N ARG A 151 23.20 16.89 1.95
CA ARG A 151 23.46 15.56 1.38
C ARG A 151 22.73 15.32 0.06
N ALA A 152 21.59 15.97 -0.13
CA ALA A 152 20.82 15.98 -1.38
C ALA A 152 20.77 17.41 -1.95
N PRO A 153 20.79 17.58 -3.29
CA PRO A 153 20.65 18.89 -3.90
C PRO A 153 19.22 19.43 -3.83
N ASP A 154 19.08 20.73 -4.04
CA ASP A 154 17.80 21.36 -4.31
C ASP A 154 17.18 20.83 -5.61
N GLY A 155 15.87 21.03 -5.76
CA GLY A 155 15.13 20.60 -6.93
C GLY A 155 13.64 20.86 -6.76
N PRO A 156 12.76 20.10 -7.44
CA PRO A 156 11.32 20.20 -7.24
C PRO A 156 10.93 19.99 -5.76
N ALA A 157 9.73 20.44 -5.40
CA ALA A 157 9.18 20.22 -4.07
C ALA A 157 9.26 18.74 -3.67
N ALA A 158 9.70 18.46 -2.45
CA ALA A 158 9.93 17.09 -1.98
C ALA A 158 8.68 16.20 -2.09
N ALA A 159 7.49 16.76 -1.84
CA ALA A 159 6.22 16.07 -2.01
C ALA A 159 5.97 15.59 -3.45
N VAL A 160 6.37 16.38 -4.46
CA VAL A 160 6.22 15.99 -5.87
C VAL A 160 7.16 14.84 -6.21
N LEU A 161 8.43 14.91 -5.77
CA LEU A 161 9.38 13.81 -5.97
C LEU A 161 8.93 12.54 -5.25
N ALA A 162 8.47 12.66 -4.01
CA ALA A 162 7.93 11.55 -3.24
C ALA A 162 6.74 10.88 -3.95
N GLY A 163 5.78 11.66 -4.45
CA GLY A 163 4.64 11.14 -5.21
C GLY A 163 5.09 10.31 -6.44
N VAL A 164 5.99 10.85 -7.26
CA VAL A 164 6.51 10.15 -8.44
C VAL A 164 7.27 8.87 -8.09
N LEU A 165 8.05 8.88 -7.01
CA LEU A 165 8.76 7.69 -6.54
C LEU A 165 7.79 6.61 -6.00
N LEU A 166 6.69 7.01 -5.39
CA LEU A 166 5.65 6.08 -4.94
C LEU A 166 4.85 5.49 -6.11
N GLU A 167 4.63 6.24 -7.20
CA GLU A 167 4.08 5.70 -8.45
C GLU A 167 5.00 4.63 -9.06
N LEU A 168 6.31 4.85 -9.03
CA LEU A 168 7.29 3.85 -9.44
C LEU A 168 7.15 2.57 -8.60
N ASN A 169 7.07 2.70 -7.27
CA ASN A 169 6.93 1.55 -6.37
C ASN A 169 5.68 0.72 -6.67
N ASP A 170 4.56 1.38 -6.96
CA ASP A 170 3.33 0.71 -7.38
C ASP A 170 3.50 -0.10 -8.64
N ARG A 171 4.20 0.49 -9.61
CA ARG A 171 4.48 -0.19 -10.87
C ARG A 171 5.35 -1.43 -10.68
N LEU A 172 6.28 -1.40 -9.73
CA LEU A 172 7.11 -2.57 -9.37
C LEU A 172 6.24 -3.67 -8.76
N LEU A 173 5.36 -3.30 -7.82
CA LEU A 173 4.44 -4.22 -7.18
C LEU A 173 3.51 -4.88 -8.20
N GLU A 174 2.90 -4.10 -9.10
CA GLU A 174 2.08 -4.64 -10.19
C GLU A 174 2.87 -5.65 -11.05
N ARG A 175 4.13 -5.34 -11.39
CA ARG A 175 4.99 -6.24 -12.18
C ARG A 175 5.38 -7.51 -11.44
N LEU A 176 5.56 -7.45 -10.12
CA LEU A 176 5.79 -8.63 -9.30
C LEU A 176 4.60 -9.61 -9.38
N ILE A 177 3.38 -9.07 -9.36
CA ILE A 177 2.15 -9.87 -9.31
C ILE A 177 1.75 -10.41 -10.68
N LEU A 178 1.66 -9.52 -11.68
CA LEU A 178 1.23 -9.86 -13.04
C LEU A 178 2.34 -10.50 -13.87
N GLY A 179 3.58 -10.42 -13.40
CA GLY A 179 4.76 -10.91 -14.10
C GLY A 179 5.27 -9.95 -15.19
N GLY A 180 6.40 -10.33 -15.76
CA GLY A 180 7.07 -9.58 -16.81
C GLY A 180 8.39 -10.21 -17.19
N PRO A 181 9.11 -9.63 -18.17
CA PRO A 181 10.36 -10.18 -18.67
C PRO A 181 11.56 -9.96 -17.73
N ARG A 182 11.39 -9.25 -16.61
CA ARG A 182 12.45 -8.89 -15.66
C ARG A 182 12.28 -9.65 -14.36
N THR A 183 13.40 -10.02 -13.74
CA THR A 183 13.40 -10.68 -12.44
C THR A 183 13.09 -9.69 -11.32
N ARG A 184 12.76 -10.20 -10.12
CA ARG A 184 12.66 -9.38 -8.91
C ARG A 184 13.93 -8.56 -8.70
N ASP A 185 15.10 -9.18 -8.85
CA ASP A 185 16.38 -8.51 -8.61
C ASP A 185 16.65 -7.39 -9.61
N ASP A 186 16.31 -7.60 -10.89
CA ASP A 186 16.39 -6.55 -11.92
C ASP A 186 15.49 -5.35 -11.57
N LEU A 187 14.25 -5.63 -11.14
CA LEU A 187 13.28 -4.61 -10.77
C LEU A 187 13.77 -3.79 -9.57
N VAL A 188 14.25 -4.46 -8.51
CA VAL A 188 14.77 -3.78 -7.32
C VAL A 188 16.04 -2.99 -7.64
N ALA A 189 16.97 -3.54 -8.41
CA ALA A 189 18.21 -2.84 -8.79
C ALA A 189 17.93 -1.57 -9.63
N GLY A 190 16.99 -1.66 -10.57
CA GLY A 190 16.55 -0.51 -11.36
C GLY A 190 15.88 0.56 -10.50
N ALA A 191 14.97 0.15 -9.60
CA ALA A 191 14.28 1.05 -8.70
C ALA A 191 15.22 1.74 -7.70
N GLU A 192 16.15 1.00 -7.10
CA GLU A 192 17.19 1.52 -6.20
C GLU A 192 18.01 2.60 -6.91
N THR A 193 18.38 2.35 -8.17
CA THR A 193 19.11 3.32 -9.00
C THR A 193 18.29 4.58 -9.22
N ILE A 194 17.01 4.46 -9.60
CA ILE A 194 16.13 5.62 -9.83
C ILE A 194 15.96 6.42 -8.54
N TRP A 195 15.60 5.78 -7.43
CA TRP A 195 15.45 6.42 -6.12
C TRP A 195 16.70 7.22 -5.72
N LEU A 196 17.87 6.60 -5.81
CA LEU A 196 19.12 7.26 -5.43
C LEU A 196 19.45 8.45 -6.33
N HIS A 197 19.32 8.32 -7.64
CA HIS A 197 19.66 9.41 -8.56
C HIS A 197 18.64 10.53 -8.55
N THR A 198 17.36 10.23 -8.32
CA THR A 198 16.32 11.25 -8.18
C THR A 198 16.50 12.08 -6.91
N ILE A 199 16.94 11.48 -5.80
CA ILE A 199 17.11 12.20 -4.52
C ILE A 199 18.47 12.87 -4.42
N TYR A 200 19.55 12.18 -4.82
CA TYR A 200 20.93 12.61 -4.55
C TYR A 200 21.71 13.02 -5.81
N GLY A 201 21.16 12.78 -7.00
CA GLY A 201 21.83 13.10 -8.26
C GLY A 201 21.78 14.59 -8.59
N THR A 202 22.86 15.09 -9.20
CA THR A 202 22.94 16.45 -9.74
C THR A 202 22.97 16.40 -11.26
N VAL A 203 22.21 17.28 -11.92
CA VAL A 203 22.32 17.46 -13.38
C VAL A 203 23.44 18.46 -13.63
N ILE A 204 24.52 17.99 -14.27
CA ILE A 204 25.61 18.86 -14.72
C ILE A 204 25.06 19.66 -15.91
N GLY A 205 24.70 20.94 -15.72
CA GLY A 205 24.17 21.74 -16.83
C GLY A 205 23.80 23.19 -16.54
N ASP A 206 23.11 23.51 -15.44
CA ASP A 206 22.55 24.86 -15.25
C ASP A 206 23.37 25.73 -14.27
N GLN A 207 24.69 25.82 -14.53
CA GLN A 207 25.42 27.03 -14.14
C GLN A 207 25.26 28.05 -15.27
N THR A 208 24.10 28.70 -15.32
CA THR A 208 23.95 29.93 -16.09
C THR A 208 24.71 31.02 -15.34
N SER A 209 25.82 31.47 -15.94
CA SER A 209 26.55 32.70 -15.59
C SER A 209 25.64 33.90 -15.36
#